data_AF-A0A8T3Q5F9-F1
#
_entry.id   AF-A0A8T3Q5F9-F1
#
_cell.length_a   1.000
_cell.length_b   1.000
_cell.length_c   1.000
_cell.angle_alpha   90.00
_cell.angle_beta   90.00
_cell.angle_gamma   90.00
#
_symmetry.space_group_name_H-M   'P 1'
#
loop_
_entity.id
_entity.type
_entity.pdbx_description
1 polymer ?
#
loop_
_entity_poly.entity_id
_entity_poly.type
_entity_poly.pdbx_seq_one_letter_code
_entity_poly.pdbx_strand_id
1 'polypeptide(L)'
;MQLYLRGLLFIICLAYNYSASATSVFHGYITDLSPPYICKLKLKGAEGVSLSKKHYYYFSGICSIKIPVGTRWIYQNLWADVVAEWDGDQNWGKETTTFSSSKQTVVAELRCDDDPWLTKAQCSLEAYQNNTQYTNLGGVYNERTGLYPPFETITGQYPPLARNQAILQEAIALSLSAARHKEDVAQTVFNQTFSDQPSPTVPVVKTVRRKVTKIYRKPKMGNLRVDCCLKLNKECGKPAADSFCRSMGFKQSVNCKIDSNRCTPTFIIGTQTICSQPFCKGFDEVECSN
;
A
#
# COMPACT_ATOMS: atom_id res chain seq x y z
N MET A 1 18.67 20.27 39.54
CA MET A 1 19.19 19.64 38.31
C MET A 1 18.80 18.17 38.14
N GLN A 2 18.74 17.36 39.21
CA GLN A 2 18.40 15.92 39.14
C GLN A 2 16.95 15.60 38.70
N LEU A 3 15.96 16.44 39.00
CA LEU A 3 14.57 16.21 38.56
C LEU A 3 14.37 16.42 37.04
N TYR A 4 15.07 17.39 36.45
CA TYR A 4 14.98 17.67 35.01
C TYR A 4 15.56 16.52 34.18
N LEU A 5 16.63 15.89 34.64
CA LEU A 5 17.26 14.78 33.93
C LEU A 5 16.39 13.51 33.94
N ARG A 6 15.63 13.27 35.03
CA ARG A 6 14.67 12.15 35.11
C ARG A 6 13.45 12.39 34.23
N GLY A 7 12.95 13.63 34.15
CA GLY A 7 11.89 13.99 33.21
C GLY A 7 12.30 13.83 31.74
N LEU A 8 13.51 14.27 31.39
CA LEU A 8 14.03 14.17 30.02
C LEU A 8 14.26 12.70 29.61
N LEU A 9 14.81 11.86 30.50
CA LEU A 9 14.99 10.43 30.21
C LEU A 9 13.65 9.69 30.05
N PHE A 10 12.61 10.07 30.80
CA PHE A 10 11.28 9.44 30.66
C PHE A 10 10.64 9.79 29.31
N ILE A 11 10.79 11.03 28.84
CA ILE A 11 10.32 11.47 27.52
C ILE A 11 11.09 10.77 26.40
N ILE A 12 12.41 10.61 26.54
CA ILE A 12 13.25 9.91 25.55
C ILE A 12 12.90 8.40 25.51
N CYS A 13 12.66 7.75 26.65
CA CYS A 13 12.26 6.34 26.69
C CYS A 13 10.85 6.08 26.13
N LEU A 14 9.92 7.04 26.26
CA LEU A 14 8.61 6.99 25.59
C LEU A 14 8.73 7.19 24.08
N ALA A 15 9.67 8.03 23.63
CA ALA A 15 9.95 8.22 22.21
C ALA A 15 10.67 7.00 21.58
N TYR A 16 11.48 6.26 22.33
CA TYR A 16 12.29 5.16 21.81
C TYR A 16 11.54 3.81 21.66
N ASN A 17 10.37 3.65 22.29
CA ASN A 17 9.61 2.39 22.25
C ASN A 17 8.52 2.31 21.17
N TYR A 18 8.30 3.36 20.36
CA TYR A 18 7.27 3.36 19.32
C TYR A 18 7.87 3.09 17.93
N SER A 19 8.43 1.90 17.76
CA SER A 19 8.67 1.30 16.44
C SER A 19 8.21 -0.16 16.47
N ALA A 20 7.05 -0.41 17.08
CA ALA A 20 6.32 -1.65 16.85
C ALA A 20 5.69 -1.55 15.46
N SER A 21 6.35 -2.16 14.47
CA SER A 21 5.73 -2.44 13.18
C SER A 21 4.61 -3.47 13.39
N ALA A 22 3.43 -2.99 13.81
CA ALA A 22 2.23 -3.81 13.91
C ALA A 22 1.86 -4.26 12.49
N THR A 23 2.01 -5.54 12.19
CA THR A 23 1.36 -6.13 11.02
C THR A 23 -0.13 -6.27 11.32
N SER A 24 -0.86 -5.18 11.11
CA SER A 24 -2.31 -5.17 11.13
C SER A 24 -2.80 -6.01 9.94
N VAL A 25 -3.45 -7.15 10.21
CA VAL A 25 -4.14 -7.95 9.20
C VAL A 25 -5.54 -7.35 9.06
N PHE A 26 -5.73 -6.53 8.03
CA PHE A 26 -7.02 -5.97 7.68
C PHE A 26 -7.89 -7.04 7.02
N HIS A 27 -9.10 -7.19 7.54
CA HIS A 27 -10.23 -7.60 6.72
C HIS A 27 -10.91 -6.26 6.37
N GLY A 28 -10.55 -5.67 5.24
CA GLY A 28 -11.27 -4.51 4.68
C GLY A 28 -12.75 -4.83 4.46
N TYR A 29 -13.57 -3.79 4.32
CA TYR A 29 -15.03 -3.87 4.21
C TYR A 29 -15.51 -4.56 2.92
N ILE A 30 -14.68 -4.55 1.86
CA ILE A 30 -14.87 -5.38 0.66
C ILE A 30 -14.25 -6.79 0.81
N THR A 31 -13.61 -7.11 1.94
CA THR A 31 -12.85 -8.37 2.11
C THR A 31 -13.38 -9.29 3.20
N ASP A 32 -14.42 -8.88 3.94
CA ASP A 32 -15.31 -9.82 4.64
C ASP A 32 -16.47 -10.26 3.74
N LEU A 33 -16.22 -10.26 2.42
CA LEU A 33 -16.95 -11.08 1.48
C LEU A 33 -16.73 -12.54 1.91
N SER A 34 -17.77 -13.11 2.53
CA SER A 34 -18.00 -14.57 2.63
C SER A 34 -17.35 -15.29 1.43
N PRO A 35 -16.58 -16.36 1.65
CA PRO A 35 -15.30 -16.65 0.99
C PRO A 35 -15.36 -16.59 -0.54
N PRO A 36 -14.65 -15.60 -1.14
CA PRO A 36 -13.50 -16.00 -1.96
C PRO A 36 -12.21 -15.17 -1.80
N TYR A 37 -12.16 -14.14 -0.94
CA TYR A 37 -11.05 -13.18 -0.93
C TYR A 37 -10.32 -13.14 0.41
N ILE A 38 -8.99 -13.27 0.38
CA ILE A 38 -8.13 -13.07 1.57
C ILE A 38 -7.09 -12.02 1.23
N CYS A 39 -7.28 -10.81 1.75
CA CYS A 39 -6.32 -9.73 1.61
C CYS A 39 -5.44 -9.59 2.85
N LYS A 40 -4.14 -9.37 2.65
CA LYS A 40 -3.18 -9.01 3.68
C LYS A 40 -2.67 -7.61 3.37
N LEU A 41 -3.49 -6.62 3.68
CA LEU A 41 -3.17 -5.21 3.49
C LEU A 41 -2.39 -4.67 4.68
N LYS A 42 -1.53 -3.67 4.44
CA LYS A 42 -0.83 -2.90 5.46
C LYS A 42 -1.18 -1.43 5.29
N LEU A 43 -1.39 -0.72 6.40
CA LEU A 43 -1.53 0.74 6.39
C LEU A 43 -0.21 1.36 5.90
N LYS A 44 -0.32 2.28 4.95
CA LYS A 44 0.80 3.03 4.36
C LYS A 44 0.83 4.48 4.81
N GLY A 45 -0.34 5.03 5.09
CA GLY A 45 -0.50 6.40 5.53
C GLY A 45 -1.96 6.67 5.88
N ALA A 46 -2.17 7.76 6.60
CA ALA A 46 -3.49 8.30 6.85
C ALA A 46 -3.42 9.83 6.87
N GLU A 47 -4.51 10.49 6.50
CA GLU A 47 -4.65 11.95 6.50
C GLU A 47 -5.98 12.35 7.15
N GLY A 48 -5.97 13.50 7.84
CA GLY A 48 -7.18 14.06 8.47
C GLY A 48 -7.64 13.37 9.76
N VAL A 49 -7.03 12.23 10.12
CA VAL A 49 -7.43 11.43 11.29
C VAL A 49 -7.43 12.27 12.58
N SER A 50 -8.53 12.21 13.33
CA SER A 50 -8.77 12.88 14.62
C SER A 50 -9.08 14.38 14.60
N LEU A 51 -8.82 15.11 13.50
CA LEU A 51 -8.93 16.57 13.46
C LEU A 51 -9.88 17.08 12.36
N SER A 52 -10.21 16.23 11.41
CA SER A 52 -11.04 16.57 10.25
C SER A 52 -12.30 15.72 10.26
N LYS A 53 -13.37 16.22 9.66
CA LYS A 53 -14.55 15.39 9.35
C LYS A 53 -14.31 14.49 8.14
N LYS A 54 -13.29 14.81 7.34
CA LYS A 54 -12.84 13.99 6.21
C LYS A 54 -11.55 13.26 6.53
N HIS A 55 -11.54 11.95 6.36
CA HIS A 55 -10.38 11.10 6.59
C HIS A 55 -9.98 10.37 5.32
N TYR A 56 -8.68 10.15 5.14
CA TYR A 56 -8.15 9.31 4.08
C TYR A 56 -7.23 8.26 4.67
N TYR A 57 -7.39 7.02 4.22
CA TYR A 57 -6.54 5.90 4.59
C TYR A 57 -5.97 5.24 3.34
N TYR A 58 -4.68 4.96 3.38
CA TYR A 58 -3.98 4.32 2.29
C TYR A 58 -3.49 2.96 2.74
N PHE A 59 -3.92 1.90 2.08
CA PHE A 59 -3.46 0.54 2.34
C PHE A 59 -2.81 -0.05 1.10
N SER A 60 -1.91 -0.99 1.30
CA SER A 60 -1.38 -1.80 0.20
C SER A 60 -1.04 -3.20 0.67
N GLY A 61 -1.18 -4.19 -0.18
CA GLY A 61 -0.73 -5.53 0.13
C GLY A 61 -1.13 -6.56 -0.90
N ILE A 62 -1.14 -7.82 -0.49
CA ILE A 62 -1.46 -8.94 -1.39
C ILE A 62 -2.88 -9.42 -1.09
N CYS A 63 -3.70 -9.46 -2.13
CA CYS A 63 -5.02 -10.06 -2.15
C CYS A 63 -5.00 -11.37 -2.91
N SER A 64 -5.46 -12.45 -2.28
CA SER A 64 -5.74 -13.71 -2.96
C SER A 64 -7.16 -13.66 -3.51
N ILE A 65 -7.29 -13.60 -4.83
CA ILE A 65 -8.58 -13.58 -5.52
C ILE A 65 -8.91 -14.93 -6.15
N LYS A 66 -10.16 -15.37 -6.03
CA LYS A 66 -10.63 -16.61 -6.62
C LYS A 66 -11.17 -16.35 -8.03
N ILE A 67 -10.61 -17.00 -9.05
CA ILE A 67 -10.94 -16.79 -10.46
C ILE A 67 -11.50 -18.09 -11.05
N PRO A 68 -12.60 -18.06 -11.80
CA PRO A 68 -13.08 -19.22 -12.53
C PRO A 68 -12.22 -19.46 -13.79
N VAL A 69 -11.77 -20.70 -13.99
CA VAL A 69 -11.07 -21.15 -15.20
C VAL A 69 -11.71 -22.46 -15.66
N GLY A 70 -12.63 -22.35 -16.62
CA GLY A 70 -13.50 -23.46 -17.03
C GLY A 70 -14.41 -23.88 -15.87
N THR A 71 -14.35 -25.15 -15.47
CA THR A 71 -15.11 -25.71 -14.33
C THR A 71 -14.34 -25.69 -13.01
N ARG A 72 -13.13 -25.11 -12.99
CA ARG A 72 -12.27 -25.07 -11.80
C ARG A 72 -12.11 -23.64 -11.30
N TRP A 73 -11.83 -23.53 -10.01
CA TRP A 73 -11.46 -22.28 -9.37
C TRP A 73 -9.96 -22.27 -9.08
N ILE A 74 -9.29 -21.18 -9.41
CA ILE A 74 -7.90 -20.95 -9.01
C ILE A 74 -7.80 -19.71 -8.14
N TYR A 75 -6.82 -19.69 -7.23
CA TYR A 75 -6.50 -18.49 -6.46
C TYR A 75 -5.32 -17.78 -7.13
N GLN A 76 -5.46 -16.48 -7.37
CA GLN A 76 -4.39 -15.63 -7.85
C GLN A 76 -4.06 -14.57 -6.80
N ASN A 77 -2.78 -14.47 -6.45
CA ASN A 77 -2.30 -13.39 -5.60
C ASN A 77 -2.04 -12.15 -6.45
N LEU A 78 -2.75 -11.07 -6.15
CA LEU A 78 -2.59 -9.77 -6.77
C LEU A 78 -2.13 -8.77 -5.73
N TRP A 79 -1.23 -7.86 -6.12
CA TRP A 79 -0.99 -6.69 -5.30
C TRP A 79 -2.10 -5.66 -5.50
N ALA A 80 -2.66 -5.20 -4.40
CA ALA A 80 -3.76 -4.25 -4.34
C ALA A 80 -3.34 -3.03 -3.52
N ASP A 81 -3.65 -1.85 -4.03
CA ASP A 81 -3.59 -0.58 -3.32
C ASP A 81 -5.02 -0.13 -3.06
N VAL A 82 -5.34 0.22 -1.81
CA VAL A 82 -6.68 0.61 -1.39
C VAL A 82 -6.63 2.03 -0.84
N VAL A 83 -7.49 2.89 -1.39
CA VAL A 83 -7.75 4.23 -0.86
C VAL A 83 -9.14 4.22 -0.27
N ALA A 84 -9.22 4.54 1.01
CA ALA A 84 -10.47 4.66 1.75
C ALA A 84 -10.67 6.12 2.15
N GLU A 85 -11.77 6.72 1.71
CA GLU A 85 -12.19 8.08 2.04
C GLU A 85 -13.43 8.01 2.92
N TRP A 86 -13.42 8.73 4.04
CA TRP A 86 -14.57 8.95 4.90
C TRP A 86 -14.96 10.43 4.89
N ASP A 87 -16.26 10.71 4.77
CA ASP A 87 -16.85 12.04 4.95
C ASP A 87 -17.91 11.99 6.06
N GLY A 88 -17.54 12.43 7.25
CA GLY A 88 -18.41 12.47 8.43
C GLY A 88 -19.50 13.54 8.37
N ASP A 89 -19.47 14.50 7.43
CA ASP A 89 -20.62 15.39 7.22
C ASP A 89 -21.73 14.68 6.43
N GLN A 90 -21.36 13.76 5.55
CA GLN A 90 -22.29 13.04 4.68
C GLN A 90 -22.61 11.62 5.18
N ASN A 91 -21.91 11.15 6.23
CA ASN A 91 -21.96 9.78 6.70
C ASN A 91 -21.72 8.80 5.55
N TRP A 92 -20.70 9.10 4.76
CA TRP A 92 -20.42 8.45 3.49
C TRP A 92 -18.96 8.03 3.42
N GLY A 93 -18.73 6.84 2.88
CA GLY A 93 -17.41 6.27 2.67
C GLY A 93 -17.22 5.82 1.23
N LYS A 94 -16.00 5.95 0.72
CA LYS A 94 -15.62 5.39 -0.57
C LYS A 94 -14.34 4.61 -0.48
N GLU A 95 -14.41 3.38 -0.95
CA GLU A 95 -13.26 2.49 -1.05
C GLU A 95 -12.91 2.27 -2.53
N THR A 96 -11.71 2.67 -2.91
CA THR A 96 -11.16 2.44 -4.24
C THR A 96 -10.01 1.46 -4.14
N THR A 97 -10.22 0.25 -4.67
CA THR A 97 -9.19 -0.79 -4.76
C THR A 97 -8.61 -0.83 -6.17
N THR A 98 -7.31 -0.64 -6.28
CA THR A 98 -6.57 -0.70 -7.56
C THR A 98 -5.69 -1.94 -7.58
N PHE A 99 -5.86 -2.79 -8.59
CA PHE A 99 -5.02 -3.96 -8.78
C PHE A 99 -3.86 -3.62 -9.71
N SER A 100 -2.64 -3.80 -9.19
CA SER A 100 -1.38 -3.52 -9.89
C SER A 100 -1.21 -4.27 -11.21
N SER A 101 -1.88 -5.42 -11.37
CA SER A 101 -1.65 -6.33 -12.48
C SER A 101 -2.10 -5.79 -13.84
N SER A 102 -3.09 -4.91 -13.82
CA SER A 102 -3.80 -4.47 -15.02
C SER A 102 -4.20 -2.99 -14.98
N LYS A 103 -3.84 -2.28 -13.90
CA LYS A 103 -4.40 -0.95 -13.56
C LYS A 103 -5.93 -0.93 -13.52
N GLN A 104 -6.56 -2.09 -13.39
CA GLN A 104 -8.01 -2.19 -13.26
C GLN A 104 -8.40 -1.83 -11.83
N THR A 105 -9.56 -1.20 -11.71
CA THR A 105 -10.07 -0.65 -10.46
C THR A 105 -11.39 -1.29 -10.10
N VAL A 106 -11.57 -1.52 -8.82
CA VAL A 106 -12.86 -1.79 -8.18
C VAL A 106 -13.16 -0.63 -7.27
N VAL A 107 -14.32 0.00 -7.44
CA VAL A 107 -14.78 1.11 -6.61
C VAL A 107 -16.05 0.65 -5.91
N ALA A 108 -16.09 0.78 -4.59
CA ALA A 108 -17.31 0.63 -3.82
C ALA A 108 -17.57 1.94 -3.07
N GLU A 109 -18.82 2.38 -3.11
CA GLU A 109 -19.31 3.53 -2.37
C GLU A 109 -20.28 3.01 -1.31
N LEU A 110 -20.03 3.39 -0.08
CA LEU A 110 -20.70 2.91 1.12
C LEU A 110 -21.35 4.09 1.82
N ARG A 111 -22.51 3.87 2.42
CA ARG A 111 -23.11 4.81 3.36
C ARG A 111 -23.12 4.16 4.73
N CYS A 112 -22.48 4.78 5.70
CA CYS A 112 -22.30 4.17 7.02
C CYS A 112 -22.85 5.11 8.09
N ASP A 113 -23.29 4.57 9.23
CA ASP A 113 -23.72 5.39 10.37
C ASP A 113 -22.55 6.08 11.10
N ASP A 114 -21.32 5.61 10.90
CA ASP A 114 -20.07 6.14 11.46
C ASP A 114 -18.86 5.73 10.59
N ASP A 115 -17.64 6.19 10.92
CA ASP A 115 -16.41 5.87 10.18
C ASP A 115 -16.12 4.36 10.22
N PRO A 116 -16.32 3.63 9.11
CA PRO A 116 -16.14 2.18 9.13
C PRO A 116 -14.69 1.81 9.42
N TRP A 117 -13.71 2.60 9.01
CA TRP A 117 -12.31 2.21 9.19
C TRP A 117 -11.83 2.36 10.64
N LEU A 118 -12.56 3.10 11.49
CA LEU A 118 -12.23 3.31 12.90
C LEU A 118 -13.21 2.67 13.87
N THR A 119 -14.48 2.54 13.52
CA THR A 119 -15.53 2.10 14.46
C THR A 119 -16.28 0.88 13.93
N LYS A 120 -17.24 0.39 14.73
CA LYS A 120 -18.20 -0.60 14.23
C LYS A 120 -19.33 0.17 13.57
N ALA A 121 -19.13 0.54 12.32
CA ALA A 121 -20.18 1.18 11.55
C ALA A 121 -21.07 0.13 10.86
N GLN A 122 -22.38 0.39 10.83
CA GLN A 122 -23.32 -0.28 9.94
C GLN A 122 -23.29 0.44 8.59
N CYS A 123 -22.95 -0.29 7.53
CA CYS A 123 -22.84 0.27 6.19
C CYS A 123 -23.85 -0.36 5.21
N SER A 124 -24.41 0.45 4.32
CA SER A 124 -25.07 0.02 3.08
C SER A 124 -24.15 0.27 1.88
N LEU A 125 -24.18 -0.63 0.91
CA LEU A 125 -23.52 -0.44 -0.38
C LEU A 125 -24.43 0.40 -1.28
N GLU A 126 -23.96 1.59 -1.68
CA GLU A 126 -24.72 2.54 -2.51
C GLU A 126 -24.36 2.39 -3.99
N ALA A 127 -23.08 2.21 -4.29
CA ALA A 127 -22.61 2.03 -5.67
C ALA A 127 -21.43 1.06 -5.74
N TYR A 128 -21.33 0.36 -6.87
CA TYR A 128 -20.25 -0.56 -7.14
C TYR A 128 -19.87 -0.51 -8.61
N GLN A 129 -18.58 -0.27 -8.88
CA GLN A 129 -18.02 -0.29 -10.23
C GLN A 129 -16.85 -1.26 -10.28
N ASN A 130 -16.93 -2.25 -11.15
CA ASN A 130 -15.86 -3.20 -11.40
C ASN A 130 -15.40 -3.05 -12.85
N ASN A 131 -14.26 -2.38 -13.05
CA ASN A 131 -13.64 -2.21 -14.36
C ASN A 131 -12.60 -3.31 -14.64
N THR A 132 -12.63 -4.39 -13.86
CA THR A 132 -11.72 -5.51 -14.05
C THR A 132 -12.29 -6.52 -15.04
N GLN A 133 -11.40 -7.29 -15.65
CA GLN A 133 -11.78 -8.48 -16.42
C GLN A 133 -12.21 -9.65 -15.51
N TYR A 134 -12.14 -9.48 -14.19
CA TYR A 134 -12.55 -10.47 -13.21
C TYR A 134 -14.05 -10.31 -12.96
N THR A 135 -14.84 -11.09 -13.69
CA THR A 135 -16.27 -11.26 -13.40
C THR A 135 -16.41 -11.83 -11.98
N ASN A 136 -17.25 -11.21 -11.14
CA ASN A 136 -17.60 -11.63 -9.77
C ASN A 136 -16.75 -11.10 -8.59
N LEU A 137 -15.95 -10.04 -8.76
CA LEU A 137 -15.32 -9.36 -7.60
C LEU A 137 -16.33 -8.65 -6.67
N GLY A 138 -17.62 -8.59 -7.02
CA GLY A 138 -18.63 -7.80 -6.30
C GLY A 138 -19.86 -8.58 -5.82
N GLY A 139 -19.93 -9.89 -6.07
CA GLY A 139 -21.08 -10.68 -5.66
C GLY A 139 -20.81 -11.43 -4.36
N VAL A 140 -21.70 -11.29 -3.37
CA VAL A 140 -21.76 -12.23 -2.24
C VAL A 140 -22.29 -13.54 -2.79
N TYR A 141 -21.46 -14.58 -2.83
CA TYR A 141 -21.88 -15.92 -3.24
C TYR A 141 -22.91 -16.44 -2.24
N ASN A 142 -24.13 -16.70 -2.70
CA ASN A 142 -25.16 -17.29 -1.88
C ASN A 142 -25.05 -18.83 -1.94
N GLU A 143 -24.46 -19.44 -0.90
CA GLU A 143 -24.23 -20.88 -0.83
C GLU A 143 -25.50 -21.73 -0.96
N ARG A 144 -26.67 -21.21 -0.59
CA ARG A 144 -27.95 -21.92 -0.73
C ARG A 144 -28.46 -21.96 -2.17
N THR A 145 -28.18 -20.93 -2.96
CA THR A 145 -28.73 -20.80 -4.31
C THR A 145 -27.72 -21.15 -5.40
N GLY A 146 -26.42 -21.18 -5.08
CA GLY A 146 -25.36 -21.39 -6.06
C GLY A 146 -25.23 -20.24 -7.07
N LEU A 147 -25.91 -19.11 -6.82
CA LEU A 147 -25.97 -17.95 -7.68
C LEU A 147 -25.37 -16.73 -6.97
N TYR A 148 -24.84 -15.82 -7.77
CA TYR A 148 -24.58 -14.45 -7.33
C TYR A 148 -25.89 -13.68 -7.50
N PRO A 149 -26.56 -13.23 -6.42
CA PRO A 149 -27.78 -12.47 -6.58
C PRO A 149 -27.48 -11.19 -7.37
N PRO A 150 -28.41 -10.73 -8.23
CA PRO A 150 -28.34 -9.36 -8.76
C PRO A 150 -28.31 -8.38 -7.58
N PHE A 151 -27.70 -7.21 -7.80
CA PHE A 151 -27.26 -6.19 -6.82
C PHE A 151 -28.34 -5.57 -5.89
N GLU A 152 -29.37 -6.31 -5.48
CA GLU A 152 -30.30 -5.82 -4.47
C GLU A 152 -29.64 -5.84 -3.09
N THR A 153 -29.44 -4.61 -2.61
CA THR A 153 -29.22 -4.15 -1.24
C THR A 153 -28.83 -5.25 -0.25
N ILE A 154 -27.52 -5.45 -0.07
CA ILE A 154 -26.98 -6.31 0.99
C ILE A 154 -27.17 -5.58 2.32
N THR A 155 -28.29 -5.82 3.00
CA THR A 155 -28.48 -5.43 4.41
C THR A 155 -28.07 -6.60 5.29
N GLY A 156 -26.78 -6.67 5.65
CA GLY A 156 -26.24 -7.67 6.57
C GLY A 156 -25.77 -7.04 7.87
N GLN A 157 -26.03 -7.69 9.01
CA GLN A 157 -25.28 -7.40 10.24
C GLN A 157 -23.90 -8.05 10.13
N TYR A 158 -22.88 -7.21 9.92
CA TYR A 158 -21.49 -7.62 9.79
C TYR A 158 -20.88 -7.96 11.15
N PRO A 159 -19.93 -8.91 11.22
CA PRO A 159 -19.41 -9.37 12.48
C PRO A 159 -18.63 -8.27 13.22
N PRO A 160 -18.70 -8.28 14.55
CA PRO A 160 -18.07 -7.25 15.37
C PRO A 160 -16.54 -7.27 15.27
N LEU A 161 -15.96 -6.24 14.63
CA LEU A 161 -14.52 -5.97 14.63
C LEU A 161 -13.99 -5.73 16.06
N ALA A 162 -12.99 -6.51 16.47
CA ALA A 162 -12.26 -6.38 17.73
C ALA A 162 -10.83 -5.83 17.55
N ARG A 163 -10.53 -5.12 16.44
CA ARG A 163 -9.15 -4.73 16.06
C ARG A 163 -8.91 -3.26 15.75
N ASN A 164 -9.90 -2.38 15.89
CA ASN A 164 -9.78 -1.00 15.41
C ASN A 164 -8.85 -0.11 16.25
N GLN A 165 -8.61 -0.44 17.52
CA GLN A 165 -7.75 0.39 18.38
C GLN A 165 -6.29 0.44 17.90
N ALA A 166 -5.72 -0.66 17.41
CA ALA A 166 -4.33 -0.66 16.94
C ALA A 166 -4.16 0.21 15.67
N ILE A 167 -5.15 0.19 14.78
CA ILE A 167 -5.17 0.98 13.55
C ILE A 167 -5.34 2.45 13.88
N LEU A 168 -6.25 2.79 14.79
CA LEU A 168 -6.43 4.16 15.24
C LEU A 168 -5.13 4.71 15.85
N GLN A 169 -4.46 3.93 16.71
CA GLN A 169 -3.17 4.33 17.30
C GLN A 169 -2.08 4.51 16.23
N GLU A 170 -1.97 3.60 15.26
CA GLU A 170 -1.01 3.70 14.17
C GLU A 170 -1.30 4.88 13.23
N ALA A 171 -2.56 5.12 12.89
CA ALA A 171 -3.01 6.21 12.05
C ALA A 171 -2.81 7.57 12.72
N ILE A 172 -3.09 7.68 14.03
CA ILE A 172 -2.79 8.87 14.83
C ILE A 172 -1.27 9.10 14.87
N ALA A 173 -0.47 8.06 15.14
CA ALA A 173 0.99 8.17 15.18
C ALA A 173 1.57 8.65 13.84
N LEU A 174 1.10 8.09 12.72
CA LEU A 174 1.51 8.50 11.38
C LEU A 174 1.10 9.95 11.07
N SER A 175 -0.14 10.33 11.39
CA SER A 175 -0.65 11.69 11.18
C SER A 175 0.14 12.73 11.98
N LEU A 176 0.44 12.43 13.25
CA LEU A 176 1.26 13.30 14.11
C LEU A 176 2.70 13.41 13.59
N SER A 177 3.29 12.31 13.08
CA SER A 177 4.63 12.34 12.49
C SER A 177 4.70 13.20 11.22
N ALA A 178 3.64 13.14 10.40
CA ALA A 178 3.53 13.95 9.19
C ALA A 178 3.30 15.44 9.51
N ALA A 179 2.54 15.74 10.55
CA ALA A 179 2.32 17.12 11.02
C ALA A 179 3.62 17.77 11.52
N ARG A 180 4.41 17.05 12.35
CA ARG A 180 5.71 17.56 12.85
C ARG A 180 6.69 17.89 11.72
N HIS A 181 6.75 17.04 10.69
CA HIS A 181 7.61 17.32 9.53
C HIS A 181 7.21 18.60 8.79
N LYS A 182 5.92 18.97 8.76
CA LYS A 182 5.47 20.22 8.14
C LYS A 182 5.85 21.45 8.98
N GLU A 183 5.81 21.34 10.30
CA GLU A 183 6.22 22.43 11.21
C GLU A 183 7.74 22.69 11.14
N ASP A 184 8.57 21.64 11.08
CA ASP A 184 10.03 21.78 10.95
C ASP A 184 10.43 22.48 9.64
N VAL A 185 9.71 22.19 8.55
CA VAL A 185 9.91 22.84 7.25
C VAL A 185 9.45 24.30 7.30
N ALA A 186 8.32 24.59 7.96
CA ALA A 186 7.82 25.96 8.10
C ALA A 186 8.73 26.84 8.97
N GLN A 187 9.30 26.31 10.06
CA GLN A 187 10.26 27.04 10.90
C GLN A 187 11.59 27.29 10.18
N THR A 188 12.04 26.34 9.36
CA THR A 188 13.25 26.53 8.52
C THR A 188 13.05 27.66 7.51
N VAL A 189 11.85 27.81 6.95
CA VAL A 189 11.51 28.89 6.00
C VAL A 189 11.31 30.23 6.73
N PHE A 190 10.70 30.22 7.92
CA PHE A 190 10.49 31.44 8.71
C PHE A 190 11.81 32.07 9.17
N ASN A 191 12.79 31.25 9.58
CA ASN A 191 14.12 31.73 9.99
C ASN A 191 14.99 32.29 8.85
N GLN A 192 14.54 32.21 7.59
CA GLN A 192 15.23 32.80 6.44
C GLN A 192 14.67 34.15 5.99
N THR A 193 13.64 34.70 6.66
CA THR A 193 12.93 35.91 6.16
C THR A 193 13.26 37.22 6.89
N PHE A 194 14.22 37.25 7.81
CA PHE A 194 14.67 38.52 8.41
C PHE A 194 16.19 38.56 8.56
N SER A 195 16.87 39.00 7.50
CA SER A 195 18.18 39.66 7.61
C SER A 195 18.36 40.57 6.40
N ASP A 196 18.03 41.85 6.56
CA ASP A 196 18.41 42.93 5.67
C ASP A 196 19.93 43.14 5.76
N GLN A 197 20.70 42.27 5.11
CA GLN A 197 22.11 42.51 4.82
C GLN A 197 22.29 42.88 3.35
N PRO A 198 23.06 43.94 3.03
CA PRO A 198 23.38 44.29 1.65
C PRO A 198 24.10 43.13 0.96
N SER A 199 23.62 42.86 -0.25
CA SER A 199 23.96 41.71 -1.10
C SER A 199 25.47 41.48 -1.24
N PRO A 200 26.04 40.43 -0.64
CA PRO A 200 27.30 39.89 -1.11
C PRO A 200 27.03 39.17 -2.42
N THR A 201 27.85 39.40 -3.45
CA THR A 201 27.82 38.64 -4.70
C THR A 201 28.08 37.16 -4.40
N VAL A 202 27.00 36.40 -4.22
CA VAL A 202 27.05 34.97 -3.95
C VAL A 202 27.52 34.28 -5.24
N PRO A 203 28.66 33.58 -5.25
CA PRO A 203 29.04 32.76 -6.38
C PRO A 203 27.95 31.71 -6.59
N VAL A 204 27.46 31.60 -7.82
CA VAL A 204 26.45 30.62 -8.24
C VAL A 204 26.95 29.20 -7.92
N VAL A 205 26.58 28.70 -6.74
CA VAL A 205 26.85 27.31 -6.37
C VAL A 205 25.94 26.46 -7.22
N LYS A 206 26.51 25.77 -8.21
CA LYS A 206 25.82 24.72 -8.96
C LYS A 206 25.37 23.65 -7.96
N THR A 207 24.11 23.67 -7.57
CA THR A 207 23.53 22.65 -6.71
C THR A 207 23.51 21.33 -7.48
N VAL A 208 24.53 20.49 -7.25
CA VAL A 208 24.57 19.13 -7.79
C VAL A 208 23.43 18.37 -7.12
N ARG A 209 22.29 18.25 -7.82
CA ARG A 209 21.19 17.38 -7.38
C ARG A 209 21.74 15.97 -7.28
N ARG A 210 22.00 15.50 -6.06
CA ARG A 210 22.49 14.15 -5.81
C ARG A 210 21.39 13.17 -6.23
N LYS A 211 21.69 12.36 -7.24
CA LYS A 211 20.79 11.30 -7.70
C LYS A 211 20.58 10.34 -6.52
N VAL A 212 19.34 10.22 -6.06
CA VAL A 212 19.00 9.26 -5.00
C VAL A 212 19.02 7.87 -5.63
N THR A 213 19.91 7.01 -5.14
CA THR A 213 19.99 5.61 -5.58
C THR A 213 19.73 4.66 -4.41
N LYS A 214 19.16 3.49 -4.70
CA LYS A 214 18.90 2.43 -3.73
C LYS A 214 19.23 1.07 -4.33
N ILE A 215 19.99 0.29 -3.57
CA ILE A 215 20.43 -1.06 -3.97
C ILE A 215 19.52 -2.09 -3.31
N TYR A 216 18.97 -2.98 -4.13
CA TYR A 216 18.20 -4.14 -3.72
C TYR A 216 19.03 -5.40 -3.93
N ARG A 217 19.48 -6.03 -2.84
CA ARG A 217 20.15 -7.33 -2.89
C ARG A 217 19.11 -8.45 -2.94
N LYS A 218 19.32 -9.37 -3.86
CA LYS A 218 18.43 -10.50 -4.14
C LYS A 218 16.94 -10.09 -4.13
N PRO A 219 16.52 -9.11 -4.96
CA PRO A 219 15.18 -8.55 -4.92
C PRO A 219 14.10 -9.62 -5.03
N LYS A 220 13.01 -9.39 -4.31
CA LYS A 220 11.83 -10.25 -4.26
C LYS A 220 10.56 -9.44 -4.51
N MET A 221 9.60 -10.07 -5.16
CA MET A 221 8.21 -9.63 -5.22
C MET A 221 7.38 -10.64 -4.44
N GLY A 222 6.82 -10.21 -3.31
CA GLY A 222 6.30 -11.14 -2.29
C GLY A 222 7.41 -12.05 -1.77
N ASN A 223 7.19 -13.36 -1.85
CA ASN A 223 8.16 -14.36 -1.36
C ASN A 223 9.09 -14.92 -2.45
N LEU A 224 8.94 -14.49 -3.71
CA LEU A 224 9.67 -15.03 -4.85
C LEU A 224 10.77 -14.08 -5.33
N ARG A 225 11.91 -14.63 -5.75
CA ARG A 225 13.00 -13.88 -6.39
C ARG A 225 12.50 -13.28 -7.71
N VAL A 226 12.80 -12.02 -7.97
CA VAL A 226 12.44 -11.39 -9.25
C VAL A 226 13.27 -12.01 -10.36
N ASP A 227 12.61 -12.50 -11.39
CA ASP A 227 13.25 -13.08 -12.58
C ASP A 227 14.04 -12.00 -13.33
N CYS A 228 15.17 -12.40 -13.92
CA CYS A 228 16.03 -11.51 -14.67
C CYS A 228 15.46 -11.11 -16.04
N CYS A 229 14.38 -11.76 -16.49
CA CYS A 229 13.69 -11.48 -17.74
C CYS A 229 12.32 -10.86 -17.51
N LEU A 230 11.95 -9.89 -18.36
CA LEU A 230 10.67 -9.19 -18.25
C LEU A 230 9.53 -10.09 -18.77
N LYS A 231 9.84 -10.93 -19.75
CA LYS A 231 8.99 -12.00 -20.29
C LYS A 231 9.81 -13.29 -20.29
N LEU A 232 9.18 -14.45 -20.34
CA LEU A 232 9.89 -15.74 -20.32
C LEU A 232 10.97 -15.79 -21.41
N ASN A 233 12.25 -15.87 -20.99
CA ASN A 233 13.44 -15.87 -21.85
C ASN A 233 13.53 -14.69 -22.85
N LYS A 234 12.89 -13.56 -22.57
CA LYS A 234 12.90 -12.36 -23.43
C LYS A 234 13.04 -11.10 -22.58
N GLU A 235 13.67 -10.07 -23.16
CA GLU A 235 13.81 -8.75 -22.53
C GLU A 235 14.49 -8.84 -21.14
N CYS A 236 15.64 -9.51 -21.09
CA CYS A 236 16.38 -9.79 -19.86
C CYS A 236 17.36 -8.68 -19.46
N GLY A 237 17.71 -8.61 -18.17
CA GLY A 237 18.57 -7.58 -17.60
C GLY A 237 17.81 -6.27 -17.38
N LYS A 238 18.27 -5.20 -18.03
CA LYS A 238 17.77 -3.84 -17.79
C LYS A 238 16.24 -3.68 -17.91
N PRO A 239 15.53 -4.25 -18.91
CA PRO A 239 14.08 -4.07 -19.01
C PRO A 239 13.32 -4.61 -17.79
N ALA A 240 13.71 -5.79 -17.28
CA ALA A 240 13.14 -6.37 -16.08
C ALA A 240 13.53 -5.59 -14.82
N ALA A 241 14.78 -5.15 -14.71
CA ALA A 241 15.27 -4.32 -13.61
C ALA A 241 14.57 -2.95 -13.56
N ASP A 242 14.31 -2.32 -14.70
CA ASP A 242 13.55 -1.07 -14.80
C ASP A 242 12.09 -1.26 -14.38
N SER A 243 11.47 -2.38 -14.76
CA SER A 243 10.13 -2.72 -14.28
C SER A 243 10.09 -2.91 -12.76
N PHE A 244 11.11 -3.59 -12.21
CA PHE A 244 11.25 -3.76 -10.77
C PHE A 244 11.42 -2.41 -10.05
N CYS A 245 12.31 -1.55 -10.52
CA CYS A 245 12.52 -0.24 -9.92
C CYS A 245 11.27 0.63 -9.96
N ARG A 246 10.50 0.59 -11.05
CA ARG A 246 9.20 1.28 -11.15
C ARG A 246 8.19 0.76 -10.13
N SER A 247 8.12 -0.56 -9.91
CA SER A 247 7.28 -1.13 -8.85
C SER A 247 7.71 -0.73 -7.43
N MET A 248 8.94 -0.27 -7.26
CA MET A 248 9.50 0.24 -6.01
C MET A 248 9.43 1.77 -5.88
N GLY A 249 8.83 2.47 -6.84
CA GLY A 249 8.69 3.93 -6.83
C GLY A 249 9.86 4.71 -7.43
N PHE A 250 10.83 4.04 -8.07
CA PHE A 250 11.95 4.68 -8.75
C PHE A 250 11.70 4.81 -10.25
N LYS A 251 12.38 5.77 -10.90
CA LYS A 251 12.21 5.99 -12.35
C LYS A 251 12.74 4.84 -13.20
N GLN A 252 13.91 4.31 -12.85
CA GLN A 252 14.60 3.25 -13.61
C GLN A 252 15.70 2.58 -12.79
N SER A 253 16.22 1.46 -13.30
CA SER A 253 17.47 0.87 -12.84
C SER A 253 18.66 1.57 -13.51
N VAL A 254 19.72 1.77 -12.72
CA VAL A 254 21.03 2.24 -13.22
C VAL A 254 22.02 1.09 -13.35
N ASN A 255 21.86 0.04 -12.55
CA ASN A 255 22.68 -1.14 -12.61
C ASN A 255 21.87 -2.38 -12.22
N CYS A 256 22.23 -3.54 -12.76
CA CYS A 256 21.65 -4.82 -12.36
C CYS A 256 22.67 -5.94 -12.55
N LYS A 257 22.75 -6.81 -11.55
CA LYS A 257 23.58 -8.02 -11.57
C LYS A 257 22.67 -9.23 -11.58
N ILE A 258 22.82 -10.09 -12.58
CA ILE A 258 22.07 -11.35 -12.67
C ILE A 258 22.78 -12.40 -11.80
N ASP A 259 21.99 -13.17 -11.06
CA ASP A 259 22.49 -14.27 -10.25
C ASP A 259 23.10 -15.35 -11.17
N SER A 260 24.37 -15.68 -10.93
CA SER A 260 25.05 -16.73 -11.68
C SER A 260 24.48 -18.11 -11.33
N ASN A 261 23.92 -18.25 -10.13
CA ASN A 261 23.31 -19.48 -9.66
C ASN A 261 21.85 -19.57 -10.12
N ARG A 262 21.38 -20.80 -10.31
CA ARG A 262 19.96 -21.05 -10.56
C ARG A 262 19.17 -20.67 -9.31
N CYS A 263 18.09 -19.93 -9.50
CA CYS A 263 17.09 -19.72 -8.46
C CYS A 263 15.72 -19.99 -9.08
N THR A 264 15.06 -21.01 -8.58
CA THR A 264 13.71 -21.40 -8.98
C THR A 264 12.92 -21.72 -7.70
N PRO A 265 11.64 -21.31 -7.60
CA PRO A 265 10.91 -20.50 -8.57
C PRO A 265 11.28 -19.00 -8.54
N THR A 266 11.10 -18.32 -9.67
CA THR A 266 11.22 -16.87 -9.83
C THR A 266 9.92 -16.23 -10.32
N PHE A 267 9.74 -14.94 -10.06
CA PHE A 267 8.59 -14.16 -10.47
C PHE A 267 8.93 -13.28 -11.67
N ILE A 268 8.30 -13.52 -12.82
CA ILE A 268 8.47 -12.74 -14.05
C ILE A 268 7.59 -11.49 -13.94
N ILE A 269 8.20 -10.34 -13.73
CA ILE A 269 7.47 -9.11 -13.41
C ILE A 269 6.60 -8.57 -14.56
N GLY A 270 7.00 -8.77 -15.82
CA GLY A 270 6.25 -8.22 -16.96
C GLY A 270 4.99 -9.00 -17.32
N THR A 271 4.97 -10.31 -17.05
CA THR A 271 3.80 -11.18 -17.29
C THR A 271 3.08 -11.58 -16.00
N GLN A 272 3.67 -11.29 -14.83
CA GLN A 272 3.16 -11.67 -13.51
C GLN A 272 2.93 -13.18 -13.37
N THR A 273 3.81 -13.95 -13.99
CA THR A 273 3.80 -15.41 -13.94
C THR A 273 5.01 -15.93 -13.16
N ILE A 274 4.95 -17.20 -12.74
CA ILE A 274 6.04 -17.86 -12.04
C ILE A 274 6.84 -18.70 -13.04
N CYS A 275 8.16 -18.53 -13.04
CA CYS A 275 9.09 -19.41 -13.74
C CYS A 275 9.59 -20.46 -12.75
N SER A 276 9.14 -21.70 -12.92
CA SER A 276 9.56 -22.85 -12.08
C SER A 276 10.52 -23.79 -12.80
N GLN A 277 10.99 -23.41 -13.99
CA GLN A 277 11.87 -24.23 -14.82
C GLN A 277 13.34 -24.16 -14.36
N PRO A 278 14.18 -25.16 -14.70
CA PRO A 278 15.59 -25.17 -14.31
C PRO A 278 16.43 -24.01 -14.90
N PHE A 279 15.95 -23.37 -15.97
CA PHE A 279 16.63 -22.27 -16.62
C PHE A 279 16.32 -20.89 -16.00
N CYS A 280 15.37 -20.82 -15.07
CA CYS A 280 14.99 -19.55 -14.47
C CYS A 280 16.13 -18.97 -13.62
N LYS A 281 16.31 -17.65 -13.74
CA LYS A 281 17.37 -16.90 -13.05
C LYS A 281 16.80 -15.60 -12.53
N GLY A 282 17.25 -15.17 -11.37
CA GLY A 282 16.87 -13.91 -10.75
C GLY A 282 18.01 -12.92 -10.72
N PHE A 283 17.73 -11.70 -10.25
CA PHE A 283 18.78 -10.70 -10.03
C PHE A 283 19.53 -10.93 -8.73
N ASP A 284 20.85 -11.01 -8.71
CA ASP A 284 21.64 -10.92 -7.47
C ASP A 284 21.54 -9.52 -6.86
N GLU A 285 21.50 -8.48 -7.70
CA GLU A 285 21.41 -7.09 -7.27
C GLU A 285 20.70 -6.22 -8.32
N VAL A 286 19.89 -5.25 -7.88
CA VAL A 286 19.34 -4.19 -8.73
C VAL A 286 19.52 -2.85 -8.04
N GLU A 287 20.16 -1.90 -8.71
CA GLU A 287 20.29 -0.51 -8.26
C GLU A 287 19.27 0.36 -8.98
N CYS A 288 18.39 0.99 -8.21
CA CYS A 288 17.35 1.88 -8.68
C CYS A 288 17.72 3.34 -8.46
N SER A 289 17.28 4.23 -9.35
CA SER A 289 17.47 5.67 -9.21
C SER A 289 16.23 6.46 -9.61
N ASN A 290 16.03 7.61 -8.97
CA ASN A 290 15.05 8.62 -9.39
C ASN A 290 15.55 9.44 -10.60
#